data_AF-X1LSI3-F1
#
_entry.id   AF-X1LSI3-F1
#
_cell.length_a   1.000
_cell.length_b   1.000
_cell.length_c   1.000
_cell.angle_alpha   90.00
_cell.angle_beta   90.00
_cell.angle_gamma   90.00
#
_symmetry.space_group_name_H-M   'P 1'
#
loop_
_entity.id
_entity.type
_entity.pdbx_description
1 polymer ?
#
loop_
_entity_poly.entity_id
_entity_poly.type
_entity_poly.pdbx_seq_one_letter_code
_entity_poly.pdbx_strand_id
1 'polypeptide(L)'
;TIGFAVGIPLMILMYLPIKLPSFMPYLMLILTTPAFLYVSYPIFKAAYRALKNRNLNMDVMYSMGIGVAFISSVLGTFEIVLSKEYLFYEEAVLLASFLTIGRYLEAKAKGKTSEAIKKLIGLQPLFSEPLLLLLFLRKC
;
A
#
# COMPACT_ATOMS: atom_id res chain seq x y z
N THR A 1 -6.63 7.15 5.98
CA THR A 1 -7.09 8.46 6.49
C THR A 1 -6.13 9.03 7.52
N ILE A 2 -5.77 8.29 8.58
CA ILE A 2 -4.85 8.78 9.63
C ILE A 2 -3.50 9.27 9.07
N GLY A 3 -2.89 8.54 8.11
CA GLY A 3 -1.62 8.99 7.54
C GLY A 3 -1.72 10.25 6.65
N PHE A 4 -2.85 10.50 5.98
CA PHE A 4 -3.07 11.79 5.29
C PHE A 4 -3.29 12.94 6.27
N ALA A 5 -4.00 12.67 7.37
CA ALA A 5 -4.26 13.65 8.42
C ALA A 5 -2.96 14.12 9.10
N VAL A 6 -1.93 13.27 9.16
CA VAL A 6 -0.62 13.61 9.74
C VAL A 6 0.34 14.12 8.66
N GLY A 7 0.39 13.48 7.49
CA GLY A 7 1.31 13.82 6.41
C GLY A 7 1.06 15.18 5.74
N ILE A 8 -0.21 15.57 5.54
CA ILE A 8 -0.54 16.85 4.89
C ILE A 8 -0.11 18.06 5.73
N PRO A 9 -0.41 18.12 7.05
CA PRO A 9 0.12 19.20 7.90
C PRO A 9 1.64 19.26 7.96
N LEU A 10 2.32 18.11 7.97
CA LEU A 10 3.79 18.05 7.96
C LEU A 10 4.38 18.60 6.65
N MET A 11 3.80 18.22 5.51
CA MET A 11 4.20 18.74 4.19
C MET A 11 4.03 20.26 4.11
N ILE A 12 2.94 20.80 4.68
CA ILE A 12 2.71 22.25 4.76
C ILE A 12 3.74 22.92 5.69
N LEU A 13 4.05 22.29 6.82
CA LEU A 13 4.99 22.82 7.80
C LEU A 13 6.42 22.87 7.26
N MET A 14 6.84 21.90 6.45
CA MET A 14 8.19 21.88 5.86
C MET A 14 8.34 22.80 4.64
N TYR A 15 7.28 23.02 3.86
CA TYR A 15 7.31 23.93 2.71
C TYR A 15 7.31 25.41 3.11
N LEU A 16 6.94 25.72 4.36
CA LEU A 16 6.96 27.08 4.88
C LEU A 16 8.39 27.47 5.29
N PRO A 17 8.98 28.58 4.78
CA PRO A 17 10.38 28.94 5.02
C PRO A 17 10.59 29.54 6.41
N ILE A 18 10.30 28.76 7.45
CA ILE A 18 10.54 29.11 8.85
C ILE A 18 11.90 28.54 9.23
N LYS A 19 12.77 29.33 9.87
CA LYS A 19 13.99 28.79 10.50
C LYS A 19 13.57 27.73 11.52
N LEU A 20 13.86 26.46 11.21
CA LEU A 20 13.52 25.33 12.05
C LEU A 20 14.25 25.46 13.40
N PRO A 21 13.55 25.58 14.53
CA PRO A 21 14.18 25.50 15.84
C PRO A 21 14.78 24.10 16.03
N SER A 22 15.86 23.97 16.80
CA SER A 22 16.62 22.71 16.97
C SER A 22 15.78 21.51 17.49
N PHE A 23 14.59 21.76 18.05
CA PHE A 23 13.68 20.74 18.57
C PHE A 23 12.66 20.22 17.54
N MET A 24 12.50 20.88 16.39
CA MET A 24 11.50 20.52 15.38
C MET A 24 11.64 19.08 14.83
N PRO A 25 12.87 18.59 14.53
CA PRO A 25 13.06 17.22 14.03
C PRO A 25 12.61 16.14 15.03
N TYR A 26 12.81 16.37 16.33
CA TYR A 26 12.36 15.46 17.38
C TYR A 26 10.83 15.42 17.50
N LEU A 27 10.19 16.59 17.36
CA LEU A 27 8.73 16.70 17.38
C LEU A 27 8.10 16.00 16.16
N MET A 28 8.72 16.15 14.98
CA MET A 28 8.33 15.41 13.78
C MET A 28 8.47 13.90 13.95
N LEU A 29 9.60 13.43 14.51
CA LEU A 29 9.82 12.00 14.78
C LEU A 29 8.72 11.46 15.70
N ILE A 30 8.43 12.13 16.82
CA ILE A 30 7.41 11.70 17.79
C ILE A 30 6.01 11.68 17.17
N LEU A 31 5.68 12.65 16.32
CA LEU A 31 4.35 12.72 15.69
C LEU A 31 4.18 11.69 14.56
N THR A 32 5.24 11.48 13.78
CA THR A 32 5.22 10.60 12.59
C THR A 32 5.34 9.14 12.95
N THR A 33 6.12 8.78 13.97
CA THR A 33 6.33 7.40 14.42
C THR A 33 5.01 6.64 14.69
N PRO A 34 4.06 7.13 15.50
CA PRO A 34 2.82 6.42 15.78
C PRO A 34 1.92 6.32 14.53
N ALA A 35 1.86 7.39 13.72
CA ALA A 35 1.09 7.40 12.48
C ALA A 35 1.64 6.40 11.46
N PHE A 36 2.96 6.40 11.30
CA PHE A 36 3.70 5.46 10.46
C PHE A 36 3.48 4.03 10.92
N LEU A 37 3.64 3.74 12.21
CA LEU A 37 3.48 2.39 12.75
C LEU A 37 2.06 1.88 12.50
N TYR A 38 1.04 2.71 12.76
CA TYR A 38 -0.36 2.32 12.57
C TYR A 38 -0.68 1.98 11.11
N VAL A 39 -0.22 2.80 10.16
CA VAL A 39 -0.49 2.61 8.72
C VAL A 39 0.35 1.48 8.11
N SER A 40 1.62 1.37 8.51
CA SER A 40 2.58 0.43 7.91
C SER A 40 2.50 -0.98 8.51
N TYR A 41 1.97 -1.15 9.72
CA TYR A 41 1.84 -2.44 10.41
C TYR A 41 1.30 -3.59 9.54
N PRO A 42 0.16 -3.48 8.82
CA PRO A 42 -0.34 -4.56 7.99
C PRO A 42 0.60 -4.92 6.82
N ILE A 43 1.33 -3.95 6.27
CA ILE A 43 2.29 -4.14 5.17
C ILE A 43 3.51 -4.90 5.68
N PHE A 44 4.10 -4.46 6.80
CA PHE A 44 5.25 -5.14 7.40
C PHE A 44 4.91 -6.56 7.85
N LYS A 45 3.70 -6.78 8.40
CA LYS A 45 3.24 -8.13 8.79
C LYS A 45 3.13 -9.07 7.57
N ALA A 46 2.62 -8.57 6.45
CA ALA A 46 2.52 -9.35 5.22
C ALA A 46 3.91 -9.62 4.61
N ALA A 47 4.78 -8.61 4.57
CA ALA A 47 6.15 -8.72 4.11
C ALA A 47 6.95 -9.75 4.93
N TYR A 48 6.84 -9.73 6.26
CA TYR A 48 7.54 -10.67 7.13
C TYR A 48 7.11 -12.12 6.87
N ARG A 49 5.82 -12.36 6.66
CA ARG A 49 5.29 -13.69 6.31
C ARG A 49 5.80 -14.14 4.94
N ALA A 50 5.79 -13.25 3.95
CA ALA A 50 6.27 -13.54 2.60
C ALA A 50 7.77 -13.88 2.61
N LEU A 51 8.57 -13.13 3.37
CA LEU A 51 10.00 -13.36 3.54
C LEU A 51 10.30 -14.69 4.23
N LYS A 52 9.53 -15.05 5.28
CA LYS A 52 9.64 -16.36 5.94
C LYS A 52 9.38 -17.51 4.98
N ASN A 53 8.43 -17.34 4.06
CA ASN A 53 8.09 -18.33 3.04
C ASN A 53 9.03 -18.27 1.82
N ARG A 54 10.12 -17.48 1.88
CA ARG A 54 11.07 -17.24 0.78
C ARG A 54 10.40 -16.80 -0.53
N ASN A 55 9.28 -16.11 -0.42
CA ASN A 55 8.55 -15.59 -1.57
C ASN A 55 8.64 -14.06 -1.59
N LEU A 56 9.22 -13.51 -2.66
CA LEU A 56 9.32 -12.08 -2.87
C LEU A 56 8.01 -11.57 -3.49
N ASN A 57 7.14 -11.05 -2.62
CA ASN A 57 5.88 -10.47 -3.03
C ASN A 57 5.95 -8.93 -3.03
N MET A 58 4.94 -8.31 -3.64
CA MET A 58 4.72 -6.86 -3.68
C MET A 58 4.89 -6.19 -2.31
N ASP A 59 4.37 -6.81 -1.24
CA ASP A 59 4.48 -6.29 0.13
C ASP A 59 5.93 -6.17 0.63
N VAL A 60 6.83 -7.07 0.19
CA VAL A 60 8.25 -7.05 0.61
C VAL A 60 8.96 -5.83 0.02
N MET A 61 8.82 -5.61 -1.28
CA MET A 61 9.41 -4.46 -1.97
C MET A 61 8.94 -3.14 -1.33
N TYR A 62 7.64 -3.00 -1.09
CA TYR A 62 7.12 -1.79 -0.47
C TYR A 62 7.56 -1.60 0.98
N SER A 63 7.60 -2.67 1.77
CA SER A 63 8.08 -2.60 3.16
C SER A 63 9.53 -2.13 3.26
N MET A 64 10.39 -2.57 2.32
CA MET A 64 11.78 -2.12 2.25
C MET A 64 11.87 -0.64 1.88
N GLY A 65 11.16 -0.19 0.84
CA GLY A 65 11.22 1.22 0.42
C GLY A 65 10.74 2.19 1.50
N ILE A 66 9.60 1.90 2.12
CA ILE A 66 9.02 2.71 3.18
C ILE A 66 9.88 2.64 4.46
N GLY A 67 10.43 1.47 4.77
CA GLY A 67 11.34 1.28 5.91
C GLY A 67 12.65 2.04 5.76
N VAL A 68 13.25 2.02 4.57
CA VAL A 68 14.48 2.76 4.27
C VAL A 68 14.25 4.27 4.38
N ALA A 69 13.14 4.79 3.85
CA ALA A 69 12.79 6.21 3.95
C ALA A 69 12.60 6.67 5.42
N PHE A 70 12.01 5.82 6.25
CA PHE A 70 11.85 6.14 7.67
C PHE A 70 13.19 6.08 8.42
N ILE A 71 14.00 5.05 8.19
CA ILE A 71 15.31 4.89 8.83
C ILE A 71 16.27 6.02 8.42
N SER A 72 16.28 6.43 7.14
CA SER A 72 17.12 7.54 6.68
C SER A 72 16.76 8.85 7.38
N SER A 73 15.47 9.10 7.58
CA SER A 73 14.97 10.29 8.29
C SER A 73 15.37 10.28 9.77
N VAL A 74 15.33 9.12 10.42
CA VAL A 74 15.80 8.94 11.80
C VAL A 74 17.31 9.18 11.91
N LEU A 75 18.10 8.64 10.98
CA LEU A 75 19.55 8.87 10.96
C LEU A 75 19.92 10.35 10.74
N GLY A 76 19.14 11.09 9.93
CA GLY A 76 19.30 12.54 9.77
C GLY A 76 18.92 13.34 11.01
N THR A 77 17.98 12.84 11.82
CA THR A 77 17.56 13.49 13.08
C THR A 77 18.65 13.41 14.15
N PHE A 78 19.39 12.30 14.21
CA PHE A 78 20.47 12.09 15.19
C PHE A 78 21.85 12.60 14.72
N GLU A 79 21.95 13.24 13.55
CA GLU A 79 23.21 13.76 12.99
C GLU A 79 24.36 12.73 12.91
N ILE A 80 24.03 11.43 12.77
CA ILE A 80 25.04 10.36 12.75
C ILE A 80 25.69 10.23 11.37
N VAL A 81 24.91 10.44 10.29
CA VAL A 81 25.35 10.17 8.89
C VAL A 81 24.91 11.26 7.90
N LEU A 82 23.79 11.94 8.14
CA LEU A 82 23.13 12.82 7.15
C LEU A 82 22.74 14.16 7.80
N SER A 83 22.90 15.27 7.06
CA SER A 83 22.49 16.62 7.52
C SER A 83 21.01 16.67 7.89
N LYS A 84 20.65 17.52 8.86
CA LYS A 84 19.27 17.82 9.30
C LYS A 84 18.31 18.31 8.19
N GLU A 85 18.82 18.56 6.99
CA GLU A 85 18.03 18.95 5.82
C GLU A 85 17.33 17.77 5.15
N TYR A 86 17.78 16.53 5.40
CA TYR A 86 17.22 15.33 4.79
C TYR A 86 16.28 14.61 5.77
N LEU A 87 15.12 15.21 6.02
CA LEU A 87 14.04 14.63 6.83
C LEU A 87 12.90 14.27 5.87
N PHE A 88 12.67 12.97 5.66
CA PHE A 88 11.65 12.46 4.74
C PHE A 88 10.50 11.76 5.49
N TYR A 89 10.14 12.29 6.66
CA TYR A 89 9.15 11.66 7.51
C TYR A 89 7.75 11.75 6.91
N GLU A 90 7.42 12.87 6.29
CA GLU A 90 6.17 13.09 5.58
C GLU A 90 6.06 12.19 4.36
N GLU A 91 7.14 12.01 3.59
CA GLU A 91 7.15 11.11 2.44
C GLU A 91 6.92 9.68 2.87
N ALA A 92 7.56 9.22 3.95
CA ALA A 92 7.36 7.86 4.47
C ALA A 92 5.89 7.61 4.86
N VAL A 93 5.25 8.57 5.53
CA VAL A 93 3.84 8.45 5.96
C VAL A 93 2.87 8.58 4.78
N LEU A 94 3.13 9.50 3.84
CA LEU A 94 2.32 9.69 2.63
C LEU A 94 2.41 8.48 1.72
N LEU A 95 3.62 7.95 1.46
CA LEU A 95 3.82 6.74 0.65
C LEU A 95 3.09 5.54 1.26
N ALA A 96 3.19 5.32 2.58
CA ALA A 96 2.45 4.26 3.26
C ALA A 96 0.93 4.43 3.12
N SER A 97 0.45 5.68 3.15
CA SER A 97 -0.97 6.00 3.00
C SER A 97 -1.47 5.76 1.57
N PHE A 98 -0.73 6.23 0.56
CA PHE A 98 -1.04 6.01 -0.85
C PHE A 98 -1.04 4.52 -1.19
N LEU A 99 -0.08 3.76 -0.68
CA LEU A 99 -0.03 2.32 -0.87
C LEU A 99 -1.27 1.62 -0.31
N THR A 100 -1.71 2.03 0.88
CA THR A 100 -2.91 1.45 1.50
C THR A 100 -4.17 1.75 0.68
N ILE A 101 -4.29 2.97 0.15
CA ILE A 101 -5.38 3.33 -0.78
C ILE A 101 -5.28 2.54 -2.09
N GLY A 102 -4.09 2.42 -2.66
CA GLY A 102 -3.85 1.67 -3.90
C GLY A 102 -4.32 0.23 -3.77
N ARG A 103 -3.97 -0.44 -2.66
CA ARG A 103 -4.44 -1.80 -2.36
C ARG A 103 -5.96 -1.89 -2.24
N TYR A 104 -6.60 -0.89 -1.65
CA TYR A 104 -8.06 -0.85 -1.56
C TYR A 104 -8.71 -0.72 -2.95
N LEU A 105 -8.16 0.14 -3.82
CA LEU A 105 -8.63 0.30 -5.19
C LEU A 105 -8.40 -0.98 -6.02
N GLU A 106 -7.25 -1.62 -5.86
CA GLU A 106 -6.92 -2.88 -6.52
C GLU A 106 -7.90 -4.00 -6.11
N ALA A 107 -8.16 -4.14 -4.80
CA ALA A 107 -9.12 -5.11 -4.28
C ALA A 107 -10.54 -4.84 -4.82
N LYS A 108 -10.95 -3.56 -4.87
CA LYS A 108 -12.24 -3.15 -5.43
C LYS A 108 -12.35 -3.46 -6.93
N ALA A 109 -11.30 -3.23 -7.70
CA ALA A 109 -11.26 -3.53 -9.13
C ALA A 109 -11.33 -5.04 -9.39
N LYS A 110 -10.52 -5.84 -8.67
CA LYS A 110 -10.54 -7.31 -8.74
C LYS A 110 -11.88 -7.90 -8.31
N GLY A 111 -12.53 -7.32 -7.31
CA GLY A 111 -13.88 -7.73 -6.89
C GLY A 111 -14.91 -7.55 -8.01
N LYS A 112 -14.91 -6.39 -8.67
CA LYS A 112 -15.82 -6.10 -9.79
C LYS A 112 -15.59 -7.02 -11.00
N THR A 113 -14.33 -7.31 -11.34
CA THR A 113 -14.03 -8.22 -12.46
C THR A 113 -14.43 -9.66 -12.11
N SER A 114 -14.19 -10.11 -10.87
CA SER A 114 -14.63 -11.42 -10.41
C SER A 114 -16.15 -11.58 -10.49
N GLU A 115 -16.92 -10.54 -10.14
CA GLU A 115 -18.37 -10.55 -10.24
C GLU A 115 -18.85 -10.62 -11.70
N ALA A 116 -18.20 -9.89 -12.61
CA ALA A 116 -18.52 -9.95 -14.04
C ALA A 116 -18.21 -11.33 -14.64
N ILE A 117 -17.08 -11.95 -14.26
CA ILE A 117 -16.73 -13.32 -14.69
C ILE A 117 -17.75 -14.32 -14.17
N LYS A 118 -18.19 -14.21 -12.91
CA LYS A 118 -19.24 -15.08 -12.36
C LYS A 118 -20.56 -14.95 -13.13
N LYS A 119 -20.94 -13.73 -13.54
CA LYS A 119 -22.12 -13.50 -14.39
C LYS A 119 -21.96 -14.13 -15.78
N LEU A 120 -20.77 -14.05 -16.39
CA LEU A 120 -20.47 -14.72 -17.66
C LEU A 120 -20.56 -16.25 -17.55
N ILE A 121 -19.98 -16.84 -16.50
CA ILE A 121 -20.09 -18.29 -16.25
C ILE A 121 -21.55 -18.71 -16.00
N GLY A 122 -22.32 -17.88 -15.28
CA GLY A 122 -23.74 -18.14 -15.02
C GLY A 122 -24.65 -18.00 -16.25
N LEU A 123 -24.21 -17.30 -17.31
CA LEU A 123 -24.92 -17.18 -18.59
C LEU A 123 -24.52 -18.25 -19.60
N GLN A 124 -23.52 -19.09 -19.31
CA GLN A 124 -23.14 -20.17 -20.21
C GLN A 124 -24.24 -21.23 -20.17
N PRO A 125 -24.97 -21.50 -21.27
CA PRO A 125 -25.93 -22.58 -21.29
C PRO A 125 -25.17 -23.87 -21.03
N LEU A 126 -25.63 -24.65 -20.05
CA LEU A 126 -25.29 -26.07 -19.95
C LEU A 126 -25.80 -26.69 -21.25
N PHE A 127 -24.95 -26.74 -22.27
CA PHE A 127 -25.23 -27.44 -23.51
C PHE A 127 -25.33 -28.91 -23.13
N SER A 128 -26.55 -29.34 -22.82
CA SER A 128 -26.92 -30.73 -22.77
C SER A 128 -26.78 -31.23 -24.20
N GLU A 129 -25.62 -31.79 -24.51
CA GLU A 129 -25.30 -32.52 -25.73
C GLU A 129 -26.33 -33.58 -26.17
N PRO A 130 -27.21 -34.20 -25.33
CA PRO A 130 -28.16 -35.18 -25.86
C PRO A 130 -29.18 -34.57 -26.83
N LEU A 131 -29.50 -33.27 -26.73
CA LEU A 131 -30.57 -32.67 -27.51
C LEU A 131 -30.18 -32.40 -28.98
N LEU A 132 -28.90 -32.10 -29.24
CA LEU A 132 -28.40 -31.82 -30.60
C LEU A 132 -28.22 -33.12 -31.41
N LEU A 133 -27.87 -34.22 -30.73
CA LEU A 133 -27.80 -35.57 -31.29
C LEU A 133 -29.20 -36.12 -31.65
N LEU A 134 -30.21 -35.85 -30.82
CA LEU A 134 -31.61 -36.22 -31.10
C LEU A 134 -32.22 -35.45 -32.27
N LEU A 135 -31.82 -34.19 -32.49
CA LEU A 135 -32.25 -33.40 -33.66
C LEU A 135 -31.56 -33.84 -34.95
N PHE A 136 -30.32 -34.35 -34.89
CA PHE A 136 -29.64 -34.94 -36.05
C PHE A 136 -30.20 -36.31 -36.42
N LEU A 137 -30.49 -37.17 -35.43
CA LEU A 137 -31.08 -38.50 -35.64
C LEU A 137 -32.54 -38.46 -36.12
N ARG A 138 -33.26 -37.35 -35.94
CA ARG A 138 -34.64 -37.19 -36.46
C ARG A 138 -34.68 -36.62 -37.89
N LYS A 139 -33.52 -36.25 -38.45
CA LYS A 139 -33.38 -35.74 -39.82
C LYS A 139 -32.70 -36.74 -40.78
N CYS A 140 -32.28 -37.90 -40.28
CA CYS A 140 -32.01 -39.10 -41.08
C CYS A 140 -33.23 -40.02 -41.04
#